data_AF-A0AAD5S1E5-F1
#
_entry.id   AF-A0AAD5S1E5-F1
#
_cell.length_a   1.000
_cell.length_b   1.000
_cell.length_c   1.000
_cell.angle_alpha   90.00
_cell.angle_beta   90.00
_cell.angle_gamma   90.00
#
_symmetry.space_group_name_H-M   'P 1'
#
loop_
_entity.id
_entity.type
_entity.pdbx_description
1 polymer ?
#
loop_
_entity_poly.entity_id
_entity_poly.type
_entity_poly.pdbx_seq_one_letter_code
_entity_poly.pdbx_strand_id
1 'polypeptide(L)'
;MRLLLRPIRCSLLPNRYNTSLRKFTTSTPTLYPSPTTLLVSRLRKETGCSISKAREALTHLSTTTDPEQLYTAALEWLEQESAASASKKAAKLGSRTAKEGLIATTILQNRGAAIIELNSETDF
;
A
#
# COMPACT_ATOMS: atom_id res chain seq x y z
N MET A 1 -18.93 -41.60 -63.96
CA MET A 1 -19.24 -40.68 -62.85
C MET A 1 -18.17 -40.83 -61.77
N ARG A 2 -17.49 -39.72 -61.45
CA ARG A 2 -16.48 -39.61 -60.38
C ARG A 2 -17.15 -39.74 -59.02
N LEU A 3 -16.63 -40.61 -58.15
CA LEU A 3 -16.67 -40.41 -56.69
C LEU A 3 -15.30 -40.82 -56.13
N LEU A 4 -14.39 -39.84 -56.09
CA LEU A 4 -13.11 -39.94 -55.41
C LEU A 4 -13.35 -39.71 -53.91
N LEU A 5 -13.52 -40.76 -53.12
CA LEU A 5 -13.34 -40.67 -51.67
C LEU A 5 -11.87 -40.88 -51.35
N ARG A 6 -11.15 -39.78 -51.14
CA ARG A 6 -9.81 -39.83 -50.53
C ARG A 6 -9.98 -40.07 -49.02
N PRO A 7 -9.23 -41.02 -48.43
CA PRO A 7 -9.20 -41.15 -46.98
C PRO A 7 -8.56 -39.88 -46.38
N ILE A 8 -9.27 -39.26 -45.45
CA ILE A 8 -8.73 -38.18 -44.62
C ILE A 8 -7.67 -38.83 -43.73
N ARG A 9 -6.39 -38.70 -44.11
CA ARG A 9 -5.29 -38.94 -43.18
C ARG A 9 -5.40 -37.84 -42.12
N CYS A 10 -6.02 -38.18 -40.99
CA CYS A 10 -5.87 -37.42 -39.77
C CYS A 10 -4.42 -37.60 -39.32
N SER A 11 -3.53 -36.70 -39.76
CA SER A 11 -2.21 -36.57 -39.18
C SER A 11 -2.42 -36.10 -37.74
N LEU A 12 -2.42 -37.04 -36.80
CA LEU A 12 -2.23 -36.76 -35.38
C LEU A 12 -0.82 -36.18 -35.23
N LEU A 13 -0.70 -34.88 -35.51
CA LEU A 13 0.44 -34.11 -35.06
C LEU A 13 0.38 -34.17 -33.53
N PRO A 14 1.47 -34.55 -32.84
CA PRO A 14 1.51 -34.43 -31.40
C PRO A 14 1.25 -32.96 -31.08
N ASN A 15 0.13 -32.72 -30.40
CA ASN A 15 -0.22 -31.43 -29.86
C ASN A 15 0.96 -31.02 -28.97
N ARG A 16 1.85 -30.19 -29.52
CA ARG A 16 2.88 -29.54 -28.74
C ARG A 16 2.13 -28.53 -27.91
N TYR A 17 1.64 -28.99 -26.75
CA TYR A 17 1.25 -28.12 -25.66
C TYR A 17 2.47 -27.28 -25.33
N ASN A 18 2.59 -26.15 -26.01
CA ASN A 18 3.51 -25.11 -25.63
C ASN A 18 2.88 -24.50 -24.38
N THR A 19 3.06 -25.19 -23.26
CA THR A 19 2.87 -24.62 -21.93
C THR A 19 3.99 -23.61 -21.75
N SER A 20 3.90 -22.50 -22.49
CA SER A 20 4.66 -21.30 -22.19
C SER A 20 4.18 -20.91 -20.81
N LEU A 21 4.99 -21.25 -19.81
CA LEU A 21 4.81 -20.79 -18.45
C LEU A 21 4.77 -19.27 -18.53
N ARG A 22 3.57 -18.69 -18.49
CA ARG A 22 3.40 -17.26 -18.28
C ARG A 22 3.96 -16.96 -16.91
N LYS A 23 5.23 -16.58 -16.86
CA LYS A 23 5.85 -16.02 -15.68
C LYS A 23 5.21 -14.64 -15.50
N PHE A 24 4.25 -14.53 -14.59
CA PHE A 24 3.59 -13.27 -14.24
C PHE A 24 4.47 -12.34 -13.38
N THR A 25 5.77 -12.65 -13.24
CA THR A 25 6.72 -11.83 -12.52
C THR A 25 7.79 -11.32 -13.49
N THR A 26 7.93 -10.00 -13.57
CA THR A 26 8.90 -9.30 -14.42
C THR A 26 10.21 -9.00 -13.70
N SER A 27 10.37 -9.33 -12.42
CA SER A 27 11.61 -9.07 -11.68
C SER A 27 12.25 -10.35 -11.16
N THR A 28 13.55 -10.50 -11.44
CA THR A 28 14.43 -11.39 -10.71
C THR A 28 14.46 -10.94 -9.25
N PRO A 29 14.14 -11.82 -8.26
CA PRO A 29 14.29 -11.47 -6.86
C PRO A 29 15.75 -11.13 -6.60
N THR A 30 16.01 -9.89 -6.20
CA THR A 30 17.36 -9.47 -5.84
C THR A 30 17.74 -10.14 -4.52
N LEU A 31 18.93 -10.75 -4.46
CA LEU A 31 19.47 -11.37 -3.23
C LEU A 31 19.62 -10.35 -2.10
N TYR A 32 19.75 -9.07 -2.44
CA TYR A 32 19.82 -7.97 -1.49
C TYR A 32 18.71 -6.95 -1.77
N PRO A 33 18.04 -6.44 -0.72
CA PRO A 33 17.09 -5.35 -0.87
C PRO A 33 17.83 -4.08 -1.32
N SER A 34 17.25 -3.36 -2.29
CA SER A 34 17.78 -2.06 -2.70
C SER A 34 17.86 -1.10 -1.50
N PRO A 35 18.87 -0.21 -1.44
CA PRO A 35 19.01 0.76 -0.35
C PRO A 35 17.74 1.59 -0.13
N THR A 36 17.02 1.95 -1.20
CA THR A 36 15.73 2.64 -1.13
C THR A 36 14.64 1.79 -0.47
N THR A 37 14.64 0.47 -0.71
CA THR A 37 13.65 -0.46 -0.12
C THR A 37 13.85 -0.61 1.38
N LEU A 38 15.12 -0.64 1.83
CA LEU A 38 15.46 -0.65 3.26
C LEU A 38 14.99 0.64 3.94
N LEU A 39 15.20 1.79 3.30
CA LEU A 39 14.81 3.08 3.85
C LEU A 39 13.29 3.26 3.91
N VAL A 40 12.56 2.82 2.88
CA VAL A 40 11.08 2.75 2.91
C VAL A 40 10.60 1.85 4.05
N SER A 41 11.25 0.69 4.25
CA SER A 41 10.90 -0.20 5.35
C SER A 41 11.16 0.44 6.72
N ARG A 42 12.23 1.23 6.87
CA ARG A 42 12.53 1.94 8.12
C ARG A 42 11.46 2.99 8.40
N LEU A 43 11.19 3.88 7.44
CA LEU A 43 10.17 4.93 7.58
C LEU A 43 8.81 4.36 7.98
N ARG A 44 8.36 3.26 7.36
CA ARG A 44 7.08 2.64 7.69
C ARG A 44 7.03 2.05 9.10
N LYS A 45 8.13 1.45 9.56
CA LYS A 45 8.19 0.86 10.91
C LYS A 45 8.12 1.94 11.99
N GLU A 46 8.75 3.09 11.76
CA GLU A 46 8.78 4.18 12.73
C GLU A 46 7.50 5.04 12.69
N THR A 47 6.96 5.34 11.50
CA THR A 47 5.81 6.26 11.35
C THR A 47 4.45 5.58 11.17
N GLY A 48 4.41 4.30 10.78
CA GLY A 48 3.16 3.63 10.42
C GLY A 48 2.51 4.10 9.10
N CYS A 49 3.19 4.94 8.31
CA CYS A 49 2.63 5.46 7.06
C CYS A 49 2.44 4.38 5.98
N SER A 50 1.66 4.70 4.94
CA SER A 50 1.45 3.79 3.81
C SER A 50 2.72 3.63 2.97
N ILE A 51 2.90 2.47 2.35
CA ILE A 51 4.08 2.18 1.52
C ILE A 51 4.23 3.16 0.35
N SER A 52 3.10 3.64 -0.20
CA SER A 52 3.09 4.61 -1.31
C SER A 52 3.55 5.98 -0.84
N LYS A 53 3.06 6.46 0.31
CA LYS A 53 3.48 7.74 0.88
C LYS A 53 4.97 7.76 1.22
N ALA A 54 5.49 6.66 1.76
CA ALA A 54 6.92 6.52 2.01
C ALA A 54 7.74 6.61 0.71
N ARG A 55 7.29 5.99 -0.39
CA ARG A 55 7.97 6.07 -1.70
C ARG A 55 7.87 7.46 -2.32
N GLU A 56 6.71 8.11 -2.22
CA GLU A 56 6.49 9.49 -2.68
C GLU A 56 7.45 10.45 -1.97
N ALA A 57 7.56 10.35 -0.64
CA ALA A 57 8.48 11.17 0.16
C ALA A 57 9.92 11.08 -0.37
N LEU A 58 10.42 9.86 -0.62
CA LEU A 58 11.77 9.64 -1.14
C LEU A 58 11.94 10.09 -2.59
N THR A 59 10.88 10.03 -3.39
CA THR A 59 10.91 10.49 -4.79
C THR A 59 10.98 12.02 -4.85
N HIS A 60 10.32 12.72 -3.93
CA HIS A 60 10.39 14.18 -3.83
C HIS A 60 11.74 14.68 -3.31
N LEU A 61 12.43 13.87 -2.50
CA LEU A 61 13.68 14.25 -1.83
C LEU A 61 14.94 13.69 -2.53
N SER A 62 14.81 13.16 -3.75
CA SER A 62 15.87 12.49 -4.50
C SER A 62 17.08 13.38 -4.86
N THR A 63 17.07 14.65 -4.49
CA THR A 63 18.16 15.61 -4.71
C THR A 63 19.22 15.54 -3.59
N THR A 64 18.90 14.98 -2.43
CA THR A 64 19.82 14.90 -1.28
C THR A 64 20.67 13.64 -1.35
N THR A 65 21.99 13.79 -1.37
CA THR A 65 22.96 12.68 -1.51
C THR A 65 23.17 11.90 -0.20
N ASP A 66 22.91 12.53 0.95
CA ASP A 66 23.18 11.92 2.27
C ASP A 66 21.99 11.09 2.80
N PRO A 67 22.18 9.81 3.16
CA PRO A 67 21.09 8.92 3.61
C PRO A 67 20.38 9.39 4.88
N GLU A 68 21.11 9.94 5.84
CA GLU A 68 20.54 10.39 7.12
C GLU A 68 19.79 11.72 6.98
N GLN A 69 20.26 12.63 6.12
CA GLN A 69 19.52 13.87 5.84
C GLN A 69 18.25 13.59 5.06
N LEU A 70 18.31 12.65 4.11
CA LEU A 70 17.16 12.18 3.34
C LEU A 70 16.11 11.52 4.25
N TYR A 71 16.53 10.83 5.32
CA TYR A 71 15.63 10.28 6.33
C TYR A 71 14.88 11.38 7.10
N THR A 72 15.60 12.34 7.67
CA THR A 72 15.00 13.45 8.45
C THR A 72 14.07 14.29 7.58
N ALA A 73 14.49 14.63 6.36
CA ALA A 73 13.64 15.37 5.43
C ALA A 73 12.38 14.59 5.03
N ALA A 74 12.46 13.26 4.93
CA ALA A 74 11.30 12.42 4.63
C ALA A 74 10.29 12.41 5.79
N LEU A 75 10.75 12.45 7.04
CA LEU A 75 9.88 12.59 8.21
C LEU A 75 9.13 13.93 8.21
N GLU A 76 9.84 15.03 7.94
CA GLU A 76 9.24 16.36 7.87
C GLU A 76 8.21 16.46 6.72
N TRP A 77 8.53 15.90 5.55
CA TRP A 77 7.59 15.85 4.43
C TRP A 77 6.34 15.03 4.76
N LEU A 78 6.51 13.88 5.43
CA LEU A 78 5.39 13.03 5.84
C LEU A 78 4.47 13.74 6.83
N GLU A 79 5.00 14.54 7.75
CA GLU A 79 4.21 15.33 8.70
C GLU A 79 3.38 16.41 7.99
N GLN A 80 4.00 17.15 7.06
CA GLN A 80 3.29 18.18 6.27
C GLN A 80 2.18 17.57 5.41
N GLU A 81 2.47 16.45 4.75
CA GLU A 81 1.51 15.76 3.89
C GLU A 81 0.40 15.05 4.70
N SER A 82 0.69 14.61 5.94
CA SER A 82 -0.33 14.02 6.82
C SER A 82 -1.39 15.07 7.18
N ALA A 83 -0.97 16.29 7.55
CA ALA A 83 -1.86 17.39 7.87
C ALA A 83 -2.73 17.80 6.66
N ALA A 84 -2.13 17.92 5.47
CA ALA A 84 -2.83 18.28 4.25
C ALA A 84 -3.84 17.20 3.81
N SER A 85 -3.49 15.93 3.95
CA SER A 85 -4.35 14.81 3.54
C SER A 85 -5.45 14.49 4.56
N ALA A 86 -5.23 14.76 5.86
CA ALA A 86 -6.21 14.54 6.92
C ALA A 86 -7.49 15.35 6.68
N SER A 87 -7.36 16.66 6.39
CA SER A 87 -8.50 17.53 6.10
C SER A 87 -9.33 17.02 4.92
N LYS A 88 -8.66 16.63 3.82
CA LYS A 88 -9.33 16.07 2.62
C LYS A 88 -10.06 14.76 2.92
N LYS A 89 -9.48 13.89 3.75
CA LYS A 89 -10.11 12.63 4.15
C LYS A 89 -11.32 12.86 5.05
N ALA A 90 -11.21 13.78 6.02
CA ALA A 90 -12.31 14.15 6.89
C ALA A 90 -13.49 14.70 6.08
N ALA A 91 -13.23 15.61 5.14
CA ALA A 91 -14.28 16.12 4.24
C ALA A 91 -14.95 15.02 3.40
N LYS A 92 -14.18 14.01 2.96
CA LYS A 92 -14.70 12.89 2.17
C LYS A 92 -15.54 11.89 2.99
N LEU A 93 -15.16 11.65 4.25
CA LEU A 93 -15.78 10.66 5.12
C LEU A 93 -16.90 11.25 5.99
N GLY A 94 -16.95 12.57 6.18
CA GLY A 94 -17.85 13.23 7.13
C GLY A 94 -19.35 13.08 6.85
N SER A 95 -19.77 12.66 5.65
CA SER A 95 -21.17 12.37 5.36
C SER A 95 -21.63 10.96 5.77
N ARG A 96 -20.72 10.10 6.22
CA ARG A 96 -21.02 8.73 6.63
C ARG A 96 -21.48 8.69 8.08
N THR A 97 -22.34 7.71 8.41
CA THR A 97 -22.86 7.55 9.77
C THR A 97 -21.94 6.66 10.59
N ALA A 98 -21.38 7.21 11.67
CA ALA A 98 -20.59 6.49 12.68
C ALA A 98 -21.46 6.21 13.92
N LYS A 99 -21.92 4.97 14.10
CA LYS A 99 -22.77 4.55 15.23
C LYS A 99 -22.04 3.71 16.28
N GLU A 100 -20.90 3.17 15.92
CA GLU A 100 -20.02 2.44 16.84
C GLU A 100 -19.05 3.43 17.50
N GLY A 101 -18.22 2.97 18.44
CA GLY A 101 -17.21 3.82 19.07
C GLY A 101 -16.84 3.42 20.49
N LEU A 102 -16.23 4.35 21.22
CA LEU A 102 -15.80 4.18 22.59
C LEU A 102 -16.07 5.44 23.42
N ILE A 103 -16.48 5.25 24.68
CA ILE A 103 -16.56 6.30 25.69
C ILE A 103 -15.34 6.21 26.60
N ALA A 104 -14.53 7.28 26.63
CA ALA A 104 -13.38 7.39 27.50
C ALA A 104 -13.69 8.32 28.68
N THR A 105 -13.35 7.88 29.89
CA THR A 105 -13.52 8.67 31.12
C THR A 105 -12.18 8.87 31.80
N THR A 106 -11.90 10.09 32.25
CA THR A 106 -10.70 10.38 33.05
C THR A 106 -11.07 11.20 34.28
N ILE A 107 -10.44 10.88 35.41
CA ILE A 107 -10.62 11.58 36.69
C ILE A 107 -9.27 12.12 37.11
N LEU A 108 -9.17 13.44 37.21
CA LEU A 108 -7.95 14.10 37.69
C LEU A 108 -7.98 14.13 39.22
N GLN A 109 -7.41 13.14 39.90
CA GLN A 109 -7.08 13.13 41.34
C GLN A 109 -8.02 13.99 42.23
N ASN A 110 -9.34 13.75 42.17
CA ASN A 110 -10.41 14.47 42.90
C ASN A 110 -10.65 15.96 42.58
N ARG A 111 -10.12 16.50 41.48
CA ARG A 111 -10.30 17.91 41.07
C ARG A 111 -11.22 18.11 39.85
N GLY A 112 -11.49 17.05 39.09
CA GLY A 112 -12.38 17.10 37.94
C GLY A 112 -12.48 15.76 37.23
N ALA A 113 -13.55 15.60 36.46
CA ALA A 113 -13.78 14.45 35.59
C ALA A 113 -14.09 14.94 34.17
N ALA A 114 -13.63 14.19 33.17
CA ALA A 114 -13.98 14.41 31.78
C ALA A 114 -14.46 13.11 31.15
N ILE A 115 -15.47 13.21 30.28
CA ILE A 115 -16.03 12.12 29.51
C ILE A 115 -15.93 12.53 28.03
N ILE A 116 -15.40 11.64 27.20
CA ILE A 116 -15.24 11.83 25.76
C ILE A 116 -15.93 10.67 25.05
N GLU A 117 -16.84 10.99 24.12
CA GLU A 117 -17.40 10.03 23.18
C GLU A 117 -16.63 10.12 21.85
N LEU A 118 -16.09 8.99 21.39
CA LEU A 118 -15.38 8.90 20.12
C LEU A 118 -16.06 7.84 19.25
N ASN A 119 -16.76 8.28 18.21
CA ASN A 119 -17.54 7.40 17.32
C ASN A 119 -16.71 6.91 16.12
N SER A 120 -17.04 5.72 15.62
CA SER A 120 -16.47 5.07 14.45
C SER A 120 -17.56 4.43 13.58
N GLU A 121 -17.24 4.17 12.30
CA GLU A 121 -18.14 3.46 11.37
C GLU A 121 -18.27 1.96 11.73
N THR A 122 -17.22 1.38 12.33
CA THR A 122 -17.10 -0.05 12.65
C THR A 122 -16.41 -0.25 14.00
N ASP A 123 -16.50 -1.45 14.56
CA ASP A 123 -16.00 -1.87 15.89
C ASP A 123 -14.65 -2.61 15.88
N PHE A 124 -14.04 -2.81 14.71
CA PHE A 124 -12.67 -3.36 14.55
C PHE A 124 -11.58 -2.42 15.06
#